data_AF-A0A1F8B678-F1
#
_entry.id   AF-A0A1F8B678-F1
#
_cell.length_a   1.000
_cell.length_b   1.000
_cell.length_c   1.000
_cell.angle_alpha   90.00
_cell.angle_beta   90.00
_cell.angle_gamma   90.00
#
_symmetry.space_group_name_H-M   'P 1'
#
loop_
_entity.id
_entity.type
_entity.pdbx_description
1 polymer ?
#
loop_
_entity_poly.entity_id
_entity_poly.type
_entity_poly.pdbx_seq_one_letter_code
_entity_poly.pdbx_strand_id
1 'polypeptide(L)'
;MNTRKILLTLTFVVLGILLVSFFWKNTFLLTLLIVGTTLLKHKILPINKELLWFIITAFLGSSGESIIMSSGPWSYSLENVINFPLWLPFLWGFAGTLGISLYQGIIERR
;
A
#
# COMPACT_ATOMS: atom_id res chain seq x y z
N MET A 1 -0.26 -14.28 19.23
CA MET A 1 -0.68 -14.24 17.82
C MET A 1 -2.20 -14.12 17.73
N ASN A 2 -2.67 -13.11 17.00
CA ASN A 2 -4.06 -12.88 16.65
C ASN A 2 -4.32 -13.31 15.20
N THR A 3 -4.68 -14.58 15.01
CA THR A 3 -4.89 -15.18 13.68
C THR A 3 -5.91 -14.44 12.83
N ARG A 4 -6.97 -13.89 13.43
CA ARG A 4 -8.00 -13.13 12.69
C ARG A 4 -7.39 -11.88 12.04
N LYS A 5 -6.57 -11.14 12.79
CA LYS A 5 -5.88 -9.93 12.30
C LYS A 5 -4.91 -10.26 11.17
N ILE A 6 -4.19 -11.38 11.28
CA ILE A 6 -3.31 -11.88 10.22
C ILE A 6 -4.12 -12.20 8.96
N LEU A 7 -5.16 -13.03 9.07
CA LEU A 7 -5.97 -13.43 7.92
C LEU A 7 -6.59 -12.22 7.20
N LEU A 8 -7.18 -11.29 7.94
CA LEU A 8 -7.75 -10.07 7.35
C LEU A 8 -6.66 -9.21 6.69
N THR A 9 -5.48 -9.09 7.29
CA THR A 9 -4.36 -8.36 6.69
C THR A 9 -3.94 -9.01 5.37
N LEU A 10 -3.82 -10.34 5.33
CA LEU A 10 -3.50 -11.08 4.11
C LEU A 10 -4.59 -10.92 3.04
N THR A 11 -5.87 -10.88 3.42
CA THR A 11 -6.97 -10.56 2.50
C THR A 11 -6.78 -9.18 1.86
N PHE A 12 -6.42 -8.16 2.65
CA PHE A 12 -6.15 -6.83 2.12
C PHE A 12 -4.89 -6.78 1.24
N VAL A 13 -3.85 -7.56 1.54
CA VAL A 13 -2.66 -7.72 0.66
C VAL A 13 -3.08 -8.28 -0.70
N VAL A 14 -3.82 -9.39 -0.71
CA VAL A 14 -4.33 -10.01 -1.95
C VAL A 14 -5.19 -9.03 -2.72
N LEU A 15 -6.10 -8.31 -2.04
CA LEU A 15 -6.93 -7.29 -2.67
C LEU A 15 -6.08 -6.19 -3.32
N GLY A 16 -5.05 -5.68 -2.63
CA GLY A 16 -4.13 -4.67 -3.19
C GLY A 16 -3.42 -5.15 -4.46
N ILE A 17 -2.94 -6.40 -4.47
CA ILE A 17 -2.33 -7.01 -5.65
C ILE A 17 -3.34 -7.07 -6.81
N LEU A 18 -4.55 -7.59 -6.56
CA LEU A 18 -5.60 -7.69 -7.59
C LEU A 18 -5.97 -6.32 -8.16
N LEU A 19 -6.13 -5.31 -7.29
CA LEU A 19 -6.45 -3.94 -7.73
C LEU A 19 -5.40 -3.41 -8.71
N VAL A 20 -4.10 -3.53 -8.38
CA VAL A 20 -3.03 -3.07 -9.27
C VAL A 20 -3.02 -3.90 -10.56
N SER A 21 -3.08 -5.24 -10.47
CA SER A 21 -3.04 -6.11 -11.65
C SER A 21 -4.15 -5.84 -12.66
N PHE A 22 -5.36 -5.53 -12.21
CA PHE A 22 -6.50 -5.29 -13.10
C PHE A 22 -6.68 -3.84 -13.54
N PHE A 23 -6.32 -2.86 -12.69
CA PHE A 23 -6.66 -1.46 -12.91
C PHE A 23 -5.47 -0.54 -13.17
N TRP A 24 -4.23 -1.05 -13.27
CA TRP A 24 -3.02 -0.21 -13.46
C TRP A 24 -3.08 0.73 -14.67
N LYS A 25 -3.83 0.36 -15.73
CA LYS A 25 -4.02 1.20 -16.93
C LYS A 25 -4.89 2.42 -16.67
N ASN A 26 -5.81 2.35 -15.70
CA ASN A 26 -6.67 3.47 -15.32
C ASN A 26 -6.19 4.01 -13.97
N THR A 27 -5.17 4.86 -14.04
CA THR A 27 -4.45 5.36 -12.86
C THR A 27 -5.39 6.04 -11.85
N PHE A 28 -6.33 6.86 -12.32
CA PHE A 28 -7.24 7.58 -11.43
C PHE A 28 -8.19 6.65 -10.68
N LEU A 29 -8.83 5.71 -11.39
CA LEU A 29 -9.70 4.71 -10.78
C LEU A 29 -8.94 3.86 -9.77
N LEU A 30 -7.74 3.38 -10.12
CA LEU A 30 -6.91 2.59 -9.22
C LEU A 30 -6.53 3.37 -7.95
N THR A 31 -6.13 4.64 -8.07
CA THR A 31 -5.83 5.48 -6.90
C THR A 31 -7.05 5.58 -5.97
N LEU A 32 -8.25 5.83 -6.52
CA LEU A 32 -9.48 5.87 -5.71
C LEU A 32 -9.78 4.52 -5.03
N LEU A 33 -9.59 3.40 -5.73
CA LEU A 33 -9.79 2.07 -5.18
C LEU A 33 -8.80 1.75 -4.05
N ILE A 34 -7.52 2.12 -4.20
CA ILE A 34 -6.50 1.94 -3.15
C ILE A 34 -6.81 2.81 -1.92
N VAL A 35 -7.17 4.09 -2.12
CA VAL A 35 -7.57 4.98 -1.02
C VAL A 35 -8.80 4.43 -0.31
N GLY A 36 -9.85 4.05 -1.06
CA GLY A 36 -11.06 3.45 -0.51
C GLY A 36 -10.78 2.16 0.28
N THR A 37 -9.89 1.32 -0.23
CA THR A 37 -9.46 0.08 0.44
C THR A 37 -8.65 0.37 1.70
N THR A 38 -7.79 1.39 1.69
CA THR A 38 -7.03 1.83 2.87
C THR A 38 -7.97 2.32 3.96
N LEU A 39 -8.97 3.14 3.60
CA LEU A 39 -9.99 3.62 4.54
C LEU A 39 -10.86 2.47 5.10
N LEU A 40 -11.21 1.50 4.26
CA LEU A 40 -11.93 0.30 4.70
C LEU A 40 -11.06 -0.53 5.66
N LYS A 41 -9.79 -0.73 5.34
CA LYS A 41 -8.82 -1.38 6.21
C LYS A 41 -8.70 -0.66 7.54
N HIS A 42 -8.58 0.67 7.55
CA HIS A 42 -8.50 1.45 8.78
C HIS A 42 -9.69 1.20 9.72
N LYS A 43 -10.91 1.10 9.16
CA LYS A 43 -12.12 0.78 9.93
C LYS A 43 -12.11 -0.63 10.51
N ILE A 44 -11.56 -1.62 9.80
CA ILE A 44 -11.60 -3.05 10.20
C ILE A 44 -10.40 -3.44 11.07
N LEU A 45 -9.22 -2.91 10.75
CA LEU A 45 -7.92 -3.21 11.36
C LEU A 45 -7.20 -1.90 11.73
N PRO A 46 -7.75 -1.11 12.67
CA PRO A 46 -7.14 0.15 13.07
C PRO A 46 -5.76 -0.10 13.68
N ILE A 47 -4.82 0.77 13.35
CA ILE A 47 -3.49 0.80 13.97
C ILE A 47 -3.21 2.18 14.57
N ASN A 48 -2.36 2.24 15.59
CA ASN A 48 -1.94 3.51 16.17
C ASN A 48 -1.16 4.34 15.15
N LYS A 49 -1.49 5.63 15.06
CA LYS A 49 -0.85 6.60 14.15
C LYS A 49 -0.88 6.16 12.67
N GLU A 50 -1.98 5.56 12.23
CA GLU A 50 -2.12 4.99 10.88
C GLU A 50 -1.83 6.00 9.76
N LEU A 51 -2.34 7.23 9.87
CA LEU A 51 -2.07 8.28 8.89
C LEU A 51 -0.58 8.62 8.81
N LEU A 52 0.13 8.64 9.95
CA LEU A 52 1.57 8.91 9.97
C LEU A 52 2.34 7.79 9.29
N TRP A 53 2.02 6.53 9.59
CA TRP A 53 2.62 5.39 8.90
C TRP A 53 2.36 5.43 7.40
N PHE A 54 1.12 5.71 7.00
CA PHE A 54 0.74 5.86 5.59
C PHE A 54 1.58 6.92 4.89
N ILE A 55 1.69 8.13 5.46
CA ILE A 55 2.45 9.23 4.84
C ILE A 55 3.94 8.89 4.73
N ILE A 56 4.54 8.35 5.81
CA ILE A 56 5.96 8.01 5.84
C ILE A 56 6.28 6.94 4.78
N THR A 57 5.51 5.84 4.74
CA THR A 57 5.81 4.77 3.79
C THR A 57 5.45 5.16 2.37
N ALA A 58 4.38 5.94 2.15
CA ALA A 58 4.06 6.50 0.84
C ALA A 58 5.23 7.28 0.27
N PHE A 59 5.78 8.22 1.04
CA PHE A 59 6.88 9.08 0.59
C PHE A 59 8.18 8.30 0.42
N LEU A 60 8.59 7.52 1.42
CA LEU A 60 9.86 6.79 1.38
C LEU A 60 9.84 5.69 0.31
N GLY A 61 8.73 4.96 0.19
CA GLY A 61 8.59 3.88 -0.78
C GLY A 61 8.61 4.39 -2.22
N SER A 62 7.76 5.37 -2.55
CA SER A 62 7.72 5.90 -3.92
C SER A 62 9.00 6.66 -4.29
N SER A 63 9.59 7.41 -3.36
CA SER A 63 10.85 8.12 -3.62
C SER A 63 12.02 7.15 -3.78
N GLY A 64 12.06 6.10 -2.95
CA GLY A 64 13.06 5.03 -3.06
C GLY A 64 13.01 4.36 -4.42
N GLU A 65 11.82 3.95 -4.88
CA GLU A 65 11.64 3.41 -6.23
C GLU A 65 12.03 4.43 -7.30
N SER A 66 11.57 5.68 -7.21
CA SER A 66 11.88 6.73 -8.19
C SER A 66 13.39 6.96 -8.38
N ILE A 67 14.14 7.02 -7.28
CA ILE A 67 15.60 7.18 -7.28
C ILE A 67 16.27 5.96 -7.93
N ILE A 68 15.86 4.75 -7.52
CA ILE A 68 16.45 3.52 -8.05
C ILE A 68 16.17 3.39 -9.55
N MET A 69 14.92 3.63 -10.00
CA MET A 69 14.54 3.61 -11.42
C MET A 69 15.32 4.63 -12.26
N SER A 70 15.75 5.75 -11.67
CA SER A 70 16.60 6.73 -12.36
C SER A 70 17.97 6.16 -12.77
N SER A 71 18.40 5.04 -12.18
CA SER A 71 19.63 4.32 -12.57
C SER A 71 19.41 3.23 -13.62
N GLY A 72 18.17 3.02 -14.10
CA GLY A 72 17.81 2.06 -15.14
C GLY A 72 17.52 0.59 -14.78
N PRO A 73 17.34 0.15 -13.51
CA PRO A 73 17.07 -1.26 -13.20
C PRO A 73 15.66 -1.71 -13.61
N TRP A 74 14.67 -0.81 -13.61
CA TRP A 74 13.35 -0.99 -14.22
C TRP A 74 12.66 0.35 -14.44
N SER A 75 11.53 0.35 -15.14
CA SER A 75 10.62 1.49 -15.26
C SER A 75 9.15 1.03 -15.25
N TYR A 76 8.24 1.94 -14.94
CA TYR A 76 6.80 1.69 -15.07
C TYR A 76 6.34 1.89 -16.51
N SER A 77 5.32 1.14 -16.93
CA SER A 77 4.71 1.31 -18.25
C SER A 77 3.90 2.61 -18.39
N LEU A 78 3.48 3.21 -17.27
CA LEU A 78 2.76 4.48 -17.21
C LEU A 78 3.36 5.37 -16.11
N GLU A 79 3.84 6.54 -16.50
CA GLU A 79 4.54 7.48 -15.61
C GLU A 79 3.75 8.80 -15.54
N ASN A 80 2.85 8.91 -14.56
CA ASN A 80 2.01 10.10 -14.40
C ASN A 80 2.68 11.18 -13.54
N VAL A 81 3.66 10.81 -12.72
CA VAL A 81 4.35 11.68 -11.77
C VAL A 81 5.84 11.37 -11.83
N ILE A 82 6.65 12.33 -12.31
CA ILE A 82 8.11 12.21 -12.49
C ILE A 82 8.48 11.00 -13.37
N ASN A 83 8.59 9.80 -12.78
CA ASN A 83 8.91 8.53 -13.45
C ASN A 83 8.11 7.34 -12.89
N PHE A 84 6.97 7.59 -12.22
CA PHE A 84 6.10 6.55 -11.66
C PHE A 84 4.61 6.88 -11.79
N PRO A 85 3.70 5.90 -11.67
CA PRO A 85 2.26 6.14 -11.79
C PRO A 85 1.68 6.80 -10.53
N LEU A 86 0.63 7.61 -10.68
CA LEU A 86 0.01 8.37 -9.58
C LEU A 86 -0.44 7.48 -8.41
N TRP A 87 -0.79 6.22 -8.66
CA TRP A 87 -1.24 5.28 -7.63
C TRP A 87 -0.10 4.75 -6.74
N LEU A 88 1.17 4.87 -7.16
CA LEU A 88 2.30 4.24 -6.48
C LEU A 88 2.51 4.74 -5.03
N PRO A 89 2.51 6.05 -4.73
CA PRO A 89 2.63 6.51 -3.34
C PRO A 89 1.50 5.98 -2.44
N PHE A 90 0.28 5.89 -2.97
CA PHE A 90 -0.86 5.37 -2.22
C PHE A 90 -0.74 3.87 -1.96
N LEU A 91 -0.19 3.11 -2.92
CA LEU A 91 0.09 1.69 -2.72
C LEU A 91 1.15 1.48 -1.62
N TRP A 92 2.23 2.26 -1.61
CA TRP A 92 3.24 2.21 -0.56
C TRP A 92 2.71 2.63 0.82
N GLY A 93 1.85 3.65 0.86
CA GLY A 93 1.12 4.03 2.07
C GLY A 93 0.28 2.87 2.59
N PHE A 94 -0.53 2.26 1.71
CA PHE A 94 -1.36 1.11 2.05
C PHE A 94 -0.52 -0.07 2.55
N ALA A 95 0.53 -0.45 1.82
CA ALA A 95 1.44 -1.54 2.18
C ALA A 95 2.10 -1.32 3.56
N GLY A 96 2.52 -0.08 3.86
CA GLY A 96 3.06 0.27 5.17
C GLY A 96 2.07 0.00 6.31
N THR A 97 0.81 0.43 6.15
CA THR A 97 -0.22 0.17 7.17
C THR A 97 -0.52 -1.31 7.33
N LEU A 98 -0.46 -2.10 6.25
CA LEU A 98 -0.63 -3.56 6.30
C LEU A 98 0.55 -4.24 7.00
N GLY A 99 1.78 -3.78 6.76
CA GLY A 99 2.97 -4.28 7.46
C GLY A 99 2.84 -4.14 8.98
N ILE A 100 2.40 -2.98 9.45
CA ILE A 100 2.15 -2.76 10.89
C ILE A 100 0.99 -3.63 11.41
N SER A 101 -0.11 -3.75 10.66
CA SER A 101 -1.22 -4.63 11.04
C SER A 101 -0.80 -6.10 11.14
N LEU A 102 0.03 -6.57 10.20
CA LEU A 102 0.57 -7.93 10.20
C LEU A 102 1.48 -8.14 11.40
N TYR A 103 2.42 -7.22 11.63
CA TYR A 103 3.33 -7.26 12.77
C TYR A 103 2.55 -7.37 14.09
N GLN A 104 1.58 -6.48 14.31
CA GLN A 104 0.70 -6.52 15.48
C GLN A 104 -0.06 -7.86 15.58
N GLY A 105 -0.58 -8.38 14.47
CA GLY A 105 -1.22 -9.69 14.43
C GLY A 105 -0.30 -10.84 14.86
N ILE A 106 0.99 -10.76 14.56
CA ILE A 106 2.00 -11.75 14.99
C ILE A 106 2.27 -11.62 16.50
N ILE A 107 2.55 -10.40 16.98
CA ILE A 107 3.04 -10.17 18.34
C ILE A 107 1.94 -10.18 19.42
N GLU A 108 0.73 -9.70 19.12
CA GLU A 108 -0.36 -9.60 20.09
C GLU A 108 -0.89 -11.02 20.41
N ARG A 109 -0.87 -11.44 21.68
CA ARG A 109 -1.61 -12.62 22.16
C ARG A 109 -3.04 -12.18 22.50
N ARG A 110 -4.02 -13.03 22.14
CA ARG A 110 -5.46 -12.76 22.32
C ARG A 110 -5.79 -12.36 23.75
#